data_AF-A0A3N0BRA3-F1
#
_entry.id   AF-A0A3N0BRA3-F1
#
_cell.length_a   1.000
_cell.length_b   1.000
_cell.length_c   1.000
_cell.angle_alpha   90.00
_cell.angle_beta   90.00
_cell.angle_gamma   90.00
#
_symmetry.space_group_name_H-M   'P 1'
#
loop_
_entity.id
_entity.type
_entity.pdbx_description
1 polymer ?
#
loop_
_entity_poly.entity_id
_entity_poly.type
_entity_poly.pdbx_seq_one_letter_code
_entity_poly.pdbx_strand_id
1 'polypeptide(L)'
;MAGQRIDIMELRTSIALKLKRFSNRKVALILKINRKTVDGYIKRFTELGITYEELNELCESDLNDLFTEESQTEKQRYEELSALFPSFKKELTKPGCTL
;
A
#
# COMPACT_ATOMS: atom_id res chain seq x y z
N MET A 1 5.03 -3.57 0.10
CA MET A 1 6.15 -3.30 -0.83
C MET A 1 6.77 -2.00 -0.37
N ALA A 2 7.98 -2.02 0.17
CA ALA A 2 8.60 -0.82 0.74
C ALA A 2 9.48 -0.14 -0.32
N GLY A 3 9.18 1.12 -0.65
CA GLY A 3 10.06 2.02 -1.40
C GLY A 3 10.09 1.91 -2.94
N GLN A 4 9.26 1.07 -3.57
CA GLN A 4 9.14 1.07 -5.03
C GLN A 4 8.10 2.10 -5.46
N ARG A 5 8.49 3.06 -6.30
CA ARG A 5 7.57 3.98 -6.97
C ARG A 5 6.55 3.14 -7.74
N ILE A 6 5.27 3.36 -7.44
CA ILE A 6 4.18 2.70 -8.15
C ILE A 6 4.09 3.37 -9.51
N ASP A 7 4.30 2.60 -10.57
CA ASP A 7 4.07 3.09 -11.92
C ASP A 7 2.56 3.09 -12.17
N ILE A 8 1.96 4.28 -12.16
CA ILE A 8 0.54 4.50 -12.40
C ILE A 8 0.09 3.93 -13.74
N MET A 9 0.97 3.96 -14.76
CA MET A 9 0.64 3.40 -16.06
C MET A 9 0.53 1.87 -15.97
N GLU A 10 1.43 1.21 -15.24
CA GLU A 10 1.32 -0.22 -14.98
C GLU A 10 0.04 -0.56 -14.21
N LEU A 11 -0.30 0.26 -13.21
CA LEU A 11 -1.50 0.08 -12.41
C LEU A 11 -2.77 0.22 -13.25
N ARG A 12 -2.88 1.27 -14.06
CA ARG A 12 -4.01 1.53 -14.95
C ARG A 12 -4.17 0.43 -16.00
N THR A 13 -3.06 0.00 -16.57
CA THR A 13 -3.05 -1.10 -17.54
C THR A 13 -3.44 -2.42 -16.89
N SER A 14 -3.04 -2.66 -15.63
CA SER A 14 -3.46 -3.84 -14.87
C SER A 14 -4.98 -3.87 -14.65
N ILE A 15 -5.60 -2.74 -14.30
CA ILE A 15 -7.05 -2.59 -14.13
C ILE A 15 -7.77 -2.86 -15.45
N ALA A 16 -7.32 -2.25 -16.54
CA ALA A 16 -7.91 -2.45 -17.86
C ALA A 16 -7.84 -3.91 -18.34
N LEU A 17 -6.73 -4.61 -18.06
CA LEU A 17 -6.61 -6.05 -18.34
C LEU A 17 -7.50 -6.88 -17.42
N LYS A 18 -7.74 -6.44 -16.18
CA LYS A 18 -8.66 -7.12 -15.26
C LYS A 18 -10.12 -7.01 -15.67
N LEU A 19 -10.54 -5.87 -16.20
CA LEU A 19 -11.87 -5.71 -16.80
C LEU A 19 -12.09 -6.71 -17.95
N LYS A 20 -11.07 -6.93 -18.77
CA LYS A 20 -11.10 -7.91 -19.86
C LYS A 20 -10.96 -9.38 -19.40
N ARG A 21 -11.07 -9.64 -18.09
CA ARG A 21 -11.00 -10.95 -17.43
C ARG A 21 -9.70 -11.74 -17.64
N PHE A 22 -8.57 -11.05 -17.80
CA PHE A 22 -7.27 -11.71 -17.84
C PHE A 22 -6.83 -12.23 -16.46
N SER A 23 -6.17 -13.39 -16.44
CA SER A 23 -5.60 -13.97 -15.22
C SER A 23 -4.38 -13.17 -14.74
N ASN A 24 -4.08 -13.20 -13.43
CA ASN A 24 -2.96 -12.46 -12.84
C ASN A 24 -1.63 -12.82 -13.51
N ARG A 25 -1.46 -14.11 -13.88
CA ARG A 25 -0.28 -14.58 -14.64
C ARG A 25 -0.15 -13.89 -15.99
N LYS A 26 -1.26 -13.71 -16.72
CA LYS A 26 -1.26 -13.10 -18.05
C LYS A 26 -1.03 -11.60 -17.96
N VAL A 27 -1.60 -10.93 -16.95
CA VAL A 27 -1.34 -9.52 -16.65
C VAL A 27 0.13 -9.28 -16.33
N ALA A 28 0.72 -10.10 -15.44
CA ALA A 28 2.14 -10.01 -15.09
C ALA A 28 3.07 -10.19 -16.30
N LEU A 29 2.71 -11.11 -17.21
CA LEU A 29 3.47 -11.35 -18.44
C LEU A 29 3.39 -10.16 -19.40
N ILE A 30 2.21 -9.55 -19.56
CA ILE A 30 2.00 -8.38 -20.43
C ILE A 30 2.75 -7.16 -19.90
N LEU A 31 2.65 -6.91 -18.59
CA LEU A 31 3.31 -5.78 -17.93
C LEU A 31 4.80 -6.01 -17.67
N LYS A 32 5.31 -7.23 -17.87
CA LYS A 32 6.69 -7.65 -17.53
C LYS A 32 7.07 -7.37 -16.07
N ILE A 33 6.10 -7.42 -15.17
CA ILE A 33 6.32 -7.25 -13.72
C ILE A 33 6.15 -8.57 -12.97
N ASN A 34 6.62 -8.59 -11.72
CA ASN A 34 6.47 -9.75 -10.87
C ASN A 34 4.99 -10.03 -10.60
N ARG A 35 4.58 -11.30 -10.69
CA ARG A 35 3.22 -11.75 -10.34
C ARG A 35 2.82 -11.29 -8.94
N LYS A 36 3.74 -11.29 -7.97
CA LYS A 36 3.47 -10.81 -6.61
C LYS A 36 3.09 -9.34 -6.56
N THR A 37 3.60 -8.52 -7.48
CA THR A 37 3.24 -7.11 -7.63
C THR A 37 1.78 -6.97 -8.06
N VAL A 38 1.39 -7.71 -9.11
CA VAL A 38 -0.01 -7.78 -9.57
C VAL A 38 -0.94 -8.31 -8.48
N ASP A 39 -0.54 -9.37 -7.78
CA ASP A 39 -1.31 -9.93 -6.67
C ASP A 39 -1.47 -8.92 -5.52
N GLY A 40 -0.45 -8.10 -5.25
CA GLY A 40 -0.52 -6.99 -4.29
C GLY A 40 -1.50 -5.90 -4.69
N TYR A 41 -1.50 -5.48 -5.95
CA TYR A 41 -2.47 -4.51 -6.47
C TYR A 41 -3.91 -5.02 -6.33
N ILE A 42 -4.15 -6.27 -6.73
CA ILE A 42 -5.47 -6.90 -6.65
C ILE A 42 -5.93 -7.03 -5.20
N LYS A 43 -5.04 -7.44 -4.29
CA LYS A 43 -5.36 -7.54 -2.86
C LYS A 43 -5.81 -6.19 -2.30
N ARG A 44 -5.11 -5.11 -2.65
CA ARG A 44 -5.46 -3.76 -2.20
C ARG A 44 -6.82 -3.31 -2.76
N PHE A 45 -7.12 -3.60 -4.02
CA PHE A 45 -8.44 -3.34 -4.59
C PHE A 45 -9.55 -4.11 -3.86
N THR A 46 -9.33 -5.38 -3.54
CA THR A 46 -10.31 -6.18 -2.79
C THR A 46 -10.48 -5.70 -1.35
N GLU A 47 -9.42 -5.19 -0.71
CA GLU A 47 -9.48 -4.61 0.64
C GLU A 47 -10.26 -3.28 0.66
N LEU A 48 -10.15 -2.49 -0.41
CA LEU A 48 -10.90 -1.25 -0.59
C LEU A 48 -12.37 -1.49 -0.97
N GLY A 49 -12.74 -2.70 -1.39
CA GLY A 49 -14.12 -3.05 -1.79
C GLY A 49 -14.59 -2.40 -3.09
N ILE A 50 -13.68 -1.81 -3.87
CA ILE A 50 -13.99 -1.08 -5.12
C ILE A 50 -14.00 -2.07 -6.28
N THR A 51 -14.99 -1.95 -7.16
CA THR A 51 -15.07 -2.76 -8.38
C THR A 51 -14.06 -2.31 -9.44
N TYR A 52 -13.68 -3.20 -10.35
CA TYR A 52 -12.76 -2.85 -11.45
C TYR A 52 -13.33 -1.80 -12.41
N GLU A 53 -14.66 -1.67 -12.48
CA GLU A 53 -15.35 -0.68 -13.32
C GLU A 53 -15.17 0.72 -12.72
N GLU A 54 -15.46 0.87 -11.42
CA GLU A 54 -15.22 2.10 -10.67
C GLU A 54 -13.73 2.49 -10.68
N LEU A 55 -12.82 1.52 -10.51
CA LEU A 55 -11.37 1.77 -10.59
C LEU A 55 -10.91 2.29 -11.96
N ASN A 56 -11.63 1.97 -13.04
CA ASN A 56 -11.30 2.42 -14.38
C ASN A 56 -11.82 3.84 -14.68
N GLU A 57 -12.83 4.30 -13.93
CA GLU A 57 -13.36 5.66 -14.00
C GLU A 57 -12.52 6.66 -13.19
N LEU A 58 -11.75 6.18 -12.21
CA LEU A 58 -10.86 7.02 -11.41
C LEU A 58 -9.75 7.67 -12.24
N CYS A 59 -9.39 8.90 -11.83
CA CYS A 59 -8.29 9.62 -12.42
C CYS A 59 -6.94 9.13 -11.87
N GLU A 60 -5.84 9.51 -12.53
CA GLU A 60 -4.48 9.10 -12.13
C GLU A 60 -4.09 9.66 -10.75
N SER A 61 -4.58 10.86 -10.41
CA SER A 61 -4.45 11.45 -9.07
C SER A 61 -5.11 10.57 -8.01
N ASP A 62 -6.33 10.14 -8.26
CA ASP A 62 -7.14 9.42 -7.28
C ASP A 62 -6.61 8.00 -7.06
N LEU A 63 -6.13 7.37 -8.13
CA LEU A 63 -5.42 6.10 -8.05
C LEU A 63 -4.11 6.24 -7.28
N ASN A 64 -3.36 7.32 -7.47
CA ASN A 64 -2.16 7.58 -6.67
C ASN A 64 -2.48 7.70 -5.20
N ASP A 65 -3.52 8.47 -4.86
CA ASP A 65 -3.92 8.70 -3.47
C ASP A 65 -4.30 7.38 -2.80
N LEU A 66 -5.12 6.53 -3.44
CA LEU A 66 -5.49 5.20 -2.93
C LEU A 66 -4.30 4.28 -2.60
N PHE A 67 -3.19 4.43 -3.34
CA PHE A 67 -1.97 3.65 -3.12
C PHE A 67 -0.95 4.34 -2.22
N THR A 68 -1.05 5.65 -2.06
CA THR A 68 -0.20 6.50 -1.21
C THR A 68 -0.75 6.61 0.21
N GLU A 69 -2.08 6.47 0.41
CA GLU A 69 -2.67 6.50 1.75
C GLU A 69 -1.96 5.47 2.63
N GLU A 70 -1.30 6.00 3.65
CA GLU A 70 -0.43 5.30 4.58
C GLU A 70 -1.14 4.04 5.05
N SER A 71 -0.52 2.89 4.80
CA SER A 71 -1.10 1.61 5.23
C SER A 71 -1.52 1.72 6.69
N GLN A 72 -2.73 1.32 7.06
CA GLN A 72 -3.19 1.31 8.46
C GLN A 72 -2.17 0.63 9.41
N THR A 73 -1.33 -0.25 8.86
CA THR A 73 -0.17 -0.85 9.52
C THR A 73 0.86 0.16 10.03
N GLU A 74 1.13 1.26 9.33
CA GLU A 74 2.02 2.33 9.79
C GLU A 74 1.40 3.11 10.95
N LYS A 75 0.08 3.34 10.92
CA LYS A 75 -0.64 3.97 12.03
C LYS A 75 -0.60 3.12 13.31
N GLN A 76 -0.80 1.81 13.19
CA GLN A 76 -0.69 0.88 14.33
C GLN A 76 0.73 0.85 14.90
N ARG A 77 1.75 0.72 14.03
CA ARG A 77 3.16 0.75 14.45
C ARG A 77 3.55 2.08 15.11
N TYR A 78 3.03 3.19 14.58
CA TYR A 78 3.25 4.51 15.16
C TYR A 78 2.60 4.62 16.53
N GLU A 79 1.35 4.16 16.69
CA GLU A 79 0.66 4.19 17.99
C GLU A 79 1.36 3.31 19.02
N GLU A 80 1.76 2.09 18.67
CA GLU A 80 2.53 1.18 19.53
C GLU A 80 3.86 1.81 19.97
N LEU A 81 4.61 2.41 19.04
CA LEU A 81 5.87 3.08 19.35
C LEU A 81 5.63 4.32 20.24
N SER A 82 4.63 5.13 19.91
CA SER A 82 4.29 6.36 20.63
C SER A 82 3.92 6.08 22.09
N ALA A 83 3.26 4.94 22.35
CA ALA A 83 2.84 4.51 23.67
C ALA A 83 4.02 4.13 24.59
N LEU A 84 5.22 3.85 24.03
CA LEU A 84 6.42 3.51 24.81
C LEU A 84 7.19 4.74 25.34
N PHE A 85 7.06 5.91 24.68
CA PHE A 85 7.76 7.13 25.08
C PHE A 85 7.48 7.61 26.51
N PRO A 86 6.24 7.54 27.03
CA PRO A 86 5.97 7.87 28.43
C PRO A 86 6.74 7.01 29.42
N SER A 87 6.97 5.72 29.11
CA SER A 87 7.76 4.81 29.94
C SER A 87 9.24 5.18 29.91
N PHE A 88 9.79 5.41 28.71
CA PHE A 88 11.17 5.85 28.56
C PHE A 88 11.44 7.20 29.23
N LYS A 89 10.50 8.16 29.13
CA LYS A 89 10.61 9.44 29.84
C LYS A 89 10.71 9.27 31.35
N LYS A 90 9.91 8.37 31.94
CA LYS A 90 9.95 8.07 33.38
C LYS A 90 11.27 7.40 33.79
N GLU A 91 11.84 6.54 32.95
CA GLU A 91 13.11 5.89 33.22
C GLU A 91 14.30 6.85 33.09
N LEU A 92 14.28 7.73 32.09
CA LEU A 92 15.30 8.78 31.89
C LEU A 92 15.32 9.82 33.02
N THR A 93 14.20 10.04 33.73
CA THR A 93 14.15 10.92 34.91
C THR A 93 14.71 10.29 36.19
N LYS A 94 15.06 9.00 36.19
CA LYS A 94 15.63 8.35 37.38
C LYS A 94 17.09 8.79 37.57
N PRO A 95 17.51 9.08 38.81
CA PRO A 95 18.89 9.47 39.10
C PRO A 95 19.85 8.34 38.71
N GLY A 96 20.89 8.66 37.94
CA GLY A 96 21.86 7.70 37.39
C GLY A 96 21.65 7.34 35.91
N CYS A 97 20.56 7.78 35.29
CA CYS A 97 20.38 7.67 33.84
C CYS A 97 21.07 8.87 33.15
N THR A 98 22.03 8.59 32.26
CA THR A 98 22.74 9.61 31.47
C THR A 98 22.18 9.61 30.05
N LEU A 99 21.89 10.81 29.53
CA LEU A 99 21.52 11.06 28.13
C LEU A 99 22.74 10.94 27.21
#